data_AF-A0A6N4TJ02-F1
#
_entry.id   AF-A0A6N4TJ02-F1
#
_cell.length_a   1.000
_cell.length_b   1.000
_cell.length_c   1.000
_cell.angle_alpha   90.00
_cell.angle_beta   90.00
_cell.angle_gamma   90.00
#
_symmetry.space_group_name_H-M   'P 1'
#
loop_
_entity.id
_entity.type
_entity.pdbx_description
1 polymer ?
#
loop_
_entity_poly.entity_id
_entity_poly.type
_entity_poly.pdbx_seq_one_letter_code
_entity_poly.pdbx_strand_id
1 'polypeptide(L)'
;MLNSKNKTHKRFKILIAGFAVLALLLFLTIANWTRIQLGYKGYPAQERKILLSLSDDEIKEYLDYDKVIDLSKWNAFPNEKHYLDYDLLVSSNKNTEEIISYVDTFYKKDYKDLSALGYQKENLRFLMQKLSLSEFQIVIQNKLTWEQINPYFAVQGYIVKDFPAYIKSKKSPKDAVMQISYRMIDTRNKADRKYAIKDPSHITTLIKKGFYIPESYVPENLVEVNIPNTPDNTNNQMRKDAANALENMYKDAQKQGLHLVINSAYRSYEEQKKIYDEYFRIYDSVTASKLVAIPGCSEHQLGLSVDLTSQNVLDGTYSLFGNTPEYQWVINHAHEYGFILRYPKDKTNITGTANEPWHFRYVGKKAAREMYEKNLTLEEYTLKHGFSYPVTLLE
;
A
#
# COMPACT_ATOMS: atom_id res chain seq x y z
N MET A 1 42.10 72.42 -38.32
CA MET A 1 41.77 71.90 -36.97
C MET A 1 40.26 71.81 -36.63
N LEU A 2 39.34 72.44 -37.37
CA LEU A 2 37.89 72.41 -37.03
C LEU A 2 37.14 71.09 -37.34
N ASN A 3 37.64 70.27 -38.27
CA ASN A 3 36.93 69.05 -38.70
C ASN A 3 37.14 67.83 -37.77
N SER A 4 38.17 67.88 -36.91
CA SER A 4 38.47 66.84 -35.91
C SER A 4 37.54 66.96 -34.69
N LYS A 5 37.40 68.16 -34.11
CA LYS A 5 36.53 68.43 -32.95
C LYS A 5 35.07 68.04 -33.18
N ASN A 6 34.52 68.30 -34.37
CA ASN A 6 33.14 67.92 -34.71
C ASN A 6 32.93 66.40 -34.83
N LYS A 7 33.91 65.65 -35.34
CA LYS A 7 33.86 64.17 -35.36
C LYS A 7 33.96 63.57 -33.96
N THR A 8 34.82 64.12 -33.09
CA THR A 8 34.96 63.66 -31.69
C THR A 8 33.70 63.95 -30.89
N HIS A 9 33.08 65.12 -31.07
CA HIS A 9 31.83 65.48 -30.40
C HIS A 9 30.65 64.63 -30.86
N LYS A 10 30.58 64.28 -32.16
CA LYS A 10 29.57 63.38 -32.72
C LYS A 10 29.74 61.93 -32.24
N ARG A 11 30.98 61.43 -32.17
CA ARG A 11 31.30 60.11 -31.58
C ARG A 11 30.97 60.04 -30.09
N PHE A 12 31.25 61.10 -29.34
CA PHE A 12 30.91 61.20 -27.91
C PHE A 12 29.40 61.22 -27.67
N LYS A 13 28.62 61.94 -28.49
CA LYS A 13 27.15 61.90 -28.44
C LYS A 13 26.56 60.52 -28.77
N ILE A 14 27.15 59.80 -29.73
CA ILE A 14 26.75 58.41 -30.06
C ILE A 14 27.06 57.46 -28.90
N LEU A 15 28.23 57.60 -28.24
CA LEU A 15 28.60 56.83 -27.06
C LEU A 15 27.64 57.07 -25.88
N ILE A 16 27.29 58.33 -25.59
CA ILE A 16 26.31 58.67 -24.55
C ILE A 16 24.93 58.12 -24.87
N ALA A 17 24.46 58.25 -26.12
CA ALA A 17 23.19 57.68 -26.55
C ALA A 17 23.19 56.14 -26.43
N GLY A 18 24.29 55.47 -26.79
CA GLY A 18 24.45 54.04 -26.61
C GLY A 18 24.41 53.61 -25.14
N PHE A 19 25.07 54.36 -24.26
CA PHE A 19 25.05 54.10 -22.82
C PHE A 19 23.65 54.34 -22.22
N ALA A 20 22.94 55.38 -22.66
CA ALA A 20 21.57 55.65 -22.25
C ALA A 20 20.60 54.55 -22.69
N VAL A 21 20.76 54.02 -23.91
CA VAL A 21 19.97 52.87 -24.39
C VAL A 21 20.30 51.61 -23.59
N LEU A 22 21.57 51.33 -23.31
CA LEU A 22 21.97 50.18 -22.48
C LEU A 22 21.46 50.30 -21.05
N ALA A 23 21.53 51.48 -20.44
CA ALA A 23 20.99 51.74 -19.10
C ALA A 23 19.46 51.61 -19.08
N LEU A 24 18.77 52.08 -20.12
CA LEU A 24 17.33 51.92 -20.27
C LEU A 24 16.94 50.44 -20.44
N LEU A 25 17.66 49.69 -21.27
CA LEU A 25 17.45 48.25 -21.45
C LEU A 25 17.70 47.49 -20.14
N LEU A 26 18.78 47.81 -19.44
CA LEU A 26 19.10 47.21 -18.13
C LEU A 26 17.99 47.53 -17.11
N PHE A 27 17.55 48.79 -17.04
CA PHE A 27 16.44 49.20 -16.19
C PHE A 27 15.14 48.45 -16.53
N LEU A 28 14.79 48.35 -17.81
CA LEU A 28 13.61 47.60 -18.26
C LEU A 28 13.71 46.11 -17.94
N THR A 29 14.91 45.51 -18.04
CA THR A 29 15.12 44.10 -17.66
C THR A 29 14.97 43.88 -16.17
N ILE A 30 15.51 44.76 -15.32
CA ILE A 30 15.39 44.65 -13.86
C ILE A 30 13.92 44.88 -13.45
N ALA A 31 13.29 45.92 -13.97
CA ALA A 31 11.90 46.28 -13.67
C ALA A 31 10.87 45.23 -14.15
N ASN A 32 11.23 44.38 -15.12
CA ASN A 32 10.37 43.31 -15.64
C ASN A 32 10.96 41.92 -15.39
N TRP A 33 11.92 41.78 -14.49
CA TRP A 33 12.71 40.54 -14.35
C TRP A 33 11.83 39.31 -14.13
N THR A 34 10.90 39.37 -13.16
CA THR A 34 9.94 38.29 -12.87
C THR A 34 9.07 37.94 -14.08
N ARG A 35 8.61 38.94 -14.83
CA ARG A 35 7.82 38.74 -16.06
C ARG A 35 8.63 38.05 -17.16
N ILE A 36 9.92 38.38 -17.28
CA ILE A 36 10.85 37.75 -18.22
C ILE A 36 11.10 36.30 -17.80
N GLN A 37 11.35 36.04 -16.51
CA GLN A 37 11.54 34.69 -15.97
C GLN A 37 10.32 33.79 -16.23
N LEU A 38 9.10 34.28 -15.95
CA LEU A 38 7.86 33.54 -16.25
C LEU A 38 7.69 33.29 -17.76
N GLY A 39 8.07 34.26 -18.60
CA GLY A 39 8.04 34.10 -20.05
C GLY A 39 9.04 33.05 -20.54
N TYR A 40 10.26 33.05 -20.00
CA TYR A 40 11.29 32.06 -20.30
C TYR A 40 10.91 30.67 -19.81
N LYS A 41 10.25 30.57 -18.64
CA LYS A 41 9.69 29.32 -18.12
C LYS A 41 8.64 28.72 -19.06
N GLY A 42 7.93 29.56 -19.82
CA GLY A 42 6.96 29.14 -20.84
C GLY A 42 5.53 29.61 -20.61
N TYR A 43 5.27 30.42 -19.58
CA TYR A 43 3.91 30.91 -19.31
C TYR A 43 3.45 31.92 -20.38
N PRO A 44 2.27 31.75 -20.99
CA PRO A 44 1.73 32.68 -21.97
C PRO A 44 1.37 34.04 -21.34
N ALA A 45 1.30 35.09 -22.17
CA ALA A 45 1.14 36.46 -21.68
C ALA A 45 -0.10 36.70 -20.82
N GLN A 46 -1.19 35.98 -21.08
CA GLN A 46 -2.43 36.07 -20.31
C GLN A 46 -2.26 35.47 -18.91
N GLU A 47 -1.62 34.31 -18.81
CA GLU A 47 -1.35 33.63 -17.54
C GLU A 47 -0.32 34.35 -16.69
N ARG A 48 0.71 34.95 -17.31
CA ARG A 48 1.67 35.79 -16.58
C ARG A 48 0.99 36.94 -15.84
N LYS A 49 -0.11 37.50 -16.35
CA LYS A 49 -0.85 38.55 -15.64
C LYS A 49 -1.49 38.03 -14.35
N ILE A 50 -1.93 36.77 -14.35
CA ILE A 50 -2.51 36.11 -13.18
C ILE A 50 -1.40 35.83 -12.15
N LEU A 51 -0.27 35.27 -12.58
CA LEU A 51 0.85 34.97 -11.67
C LEU A 51 1.47 36.23 -11.08
N LEU A 52 1.57 37.32 -11.85
CA LEU A 52 2.10 38.60 -11.37
C LEU A 52 1.19 39.31 -10.34
N SER A 53 -0.02 38.80 -10.04
CA SER A 53 -0.81 39.29 -8.90
C SER A 53 -0.52 38.56 -7.59
N LEU A 54 0.30 37.51 -7.61
CA LEU A 54 0.73 36.76 -6.44
C LEU A 54 1.92 37.46 -5.75
N SER A 55 2.24 37.04 -4.53
CA SER A 55 3.46 37.47 -3.84
C SER A 55 4.73 36.95 -4.53
N ASP A 56 5.86 37.61 -4.30
CA ASP A 56 7.15 37.19 -4.90
C ASP A 56 7.54 35.75 -4.51
N ASP A 57 7.26 35.35 -3.27
CA ASP A 57 7.49 33.99 -2.79
C ASP A 57 6.61 32.97 -3.52
N GLU A 58 5.33 33.27 -3.73
CA GLU A 58 4.44 32.41 -4.50
C GLU A 58 4.88 32.32 -5.97
N ILE A 59 5.27 33.44 -6.59
CA ILE A 59 5.77 33.43 -7.97
C ILE A 59 7.03 32.57 -8.10
N LYS A 60 7.92 32.63 -7.10
CA LYS A 60 9.12 31.80 -7.05
C LYS A 60 8.76 30.31 -7.06
N GLU A 61 7.71 29.90 -6.36
CA GLU A 61 7.25 28.50 -6.40
C GLU A 61 6.89 28.05 -7.83
N TYR A 62 6.23 28.89 -8.64
CA TYR A 62 5.93 28.57 -10.04
C TYR A 62 7.18 28.52 -10.93
N LEU A 63 8.19 29.34 -10.63
CA LEU A 63 9.46 29.33 -11.37
C LEU A 63 10.29 28.09 -11.06
N ASP A 64 10.32 27.69 -9.79
CA ASP A 64 11.06 26.54 -9.28
C ASP A 64 10.35 25.21 -9.59
N TYR A 65 9.05 25.23 -9.85
CA TYR A 65 8.28 24.02 -10.18
C TYR A 65 8.70 23.39 -11.51
N ASP A 66 8.87 22.06 -11.57
CA ASP A 66 9.48 21.36 -12.71
C ASP A 66 8.73 21.54 -14.05
N LYS A 67 7.43 21.80 -14.01
CA LYS A 67 6.57 21.93 -15.20
C LYS A 67 5.85 23.28 -15.25
N VAL A 68 5.48 23.69 -16.46
CA VAL A 68 4.56 24.83 -16.67
C VAL A 68 3.14 24.34 -16.42
N ILE A 69 2.45 24.98 -15.49
CA ILE A 69 1.04 24.68 -15.18
C ILE A 69 0.15 25.42 -16.19
N ASP A 70 -0.71 24.68 -16.89
CA ASP A 70 -1.78 25.26 -17.71
C ASP A 70 -2.87 25.84 -16.78
N LEU A 71 -2.84 27.15 -16.54
CA LEU A 71 -3.81 27.82 -15.67
C LEU A 71 -5.20 27.86 -16.32
N SER A 72 -5.25 27.89 -17.66
CA SER A 72 -6.51 27.93 -18.40
C SER A 72 -7.37 26.68 -18.18
N LYS A 73 -6.72 25.51 -18.06
CA LYS A 73 -7.37 24.24 -17.70
C LYS A 73 -8.15 24.34 -16.39
N TRP A 74 -7.57 24.96 -15.36
CA TRP A 74 -8.20 25.11 -14.05
C TRP A 74 -9.28 26.19 -14.05
N ASN A 75 -9.04 27.30 -14.77
CA ASN A 75 -9.99 28.41 -14.91
C ASN A 75 -11.24 28.07 -15.72
N ALA A 76 -11.28 26.90 -16.38
CA ALA A 76 -12.51 26.36 -16.96
C ALA A 76 -13.57 26.01 -15.89
N PHE A 77 -13.17 25.92 -14.62
CA PHE A 77 -14.03 25.62 -13.47
C PHE A 77 -13.93 26.73 -12.41
N PRO A 78 -15.00 27.02 -11.65
CA PRO A 78 -14.92 27.94 -10.51
C PRO A 78 -13.87 27.47 -9.49
N ASN A 79 -12.92 28.33 -9.12
CA ASN A 79 -11.80 27.99 -8.23
C ASN A 79 -11.24 29.22 -7.50
N GLU A 80 -10.54 28.99 -6.39
CA GLU A 80 -9.85 30.01 -5.58
C GLU A 80 -8.36 30.23 -5.97
N LYS A 81 -7.97 29.79 -7.17
CA LYS A 81 -6.65 30.03 -7.79
C LYS A 81 -5.45 29.37 -7.09
N HIS A 82 -5.66 28.26 -6.37
CA HIS A 82 -4.58 27.43 -5.81
C HIS A 82 -3.92 26.52 -6.85
N TYR A 83 -3.53 27.07 -8.01
CA TYR A 83 -3.19 26.30 -9.21
C TYR A 83 -2.05 25.30 -9.03
N LEU A 84 -0.99 25.69 -8.31
CA LEU A 84 0.11 24.78 -8.00
C LEU A 84 -0.37 23.60 -7.16
N ASP A 85 -1.24 23.82 -6.17
CA ASP A 85 -1.74 22.77 -5.30
C ASP A 85 -2.79 21.88 -6.00
N TYR A 86 -3.58 22.45 -6.92
CA TYR A 86 -4.41 21.65 -7.82
C TYR A 86 -3.55 20.70 -8.66
N ASP A 87 -2.50 21.23 -9.26
CA ASP A 87 -1.63 20.49 -10.17
C ASP A 87 -0.78 19.42 -9.46
N LEU A 88 -0.45 19.63 -8.18
CA LEU A 88 0.16 18.62 -7.31
C LEU A 88 -0.74 17.40 -7.04
N LEU A 89 -2.06 17.53 -7.19
CA LEU A 89 -3.02 16.44 -6.96
C LEU A 89 -3.52 15.77 -8.25
N VAL A 90 -3.01 16.15 -9.42
CA VAL A 90 -3.42 15.58 -10.72
C VAL A 90 -3.12 14.07 -10.82
N SER A 91 -2.11 13.57 -10.11
CA SER A 91 -1.81 12.13 -10.08
C SER A 91 -2.71 11.32 -9.14
N SER A 92 -3.69 11.96 -8.49
CA SER A 92 -4.69 11.25 -7.70
C SER A 92 -5.80 10.71 -8.60
N ASN A 93 -6.55 9.71 -8.14
CA ASN A 93 -7.72 9.17 -8.86
C ASN A 93 -8.94 10.13 -8.84
N LYS A 94 -8.71 11.45 -8.71
CA LYS A 94 -9.73 12.48 -8.65
C LYS A 94 -9.82 13.22 -9.98
N ASN A 95 -11.02 13.62 -10.36
CA ASN A 95 -11.23 14.51 -11.50
C ASN A 95 -10.93 15.98 -11.15
N THR A 96 -10.94 16.87 -12.15
CA THR A 96 -10.61 18.30 -11.98
C THR A 96 -11.48 19.00 -10.93
N GLU A 97 -12.79 18.79 -10.95
CA GLU A 97 -13.72 19.43 -10.00
C GLU A 97 -13.49 18.93 -8.57
N GLU A 98 -13.24 17.63 -8.41
CA GLU A 98 -12.93 17.02 -7.11
C GLU A 98 -11.62 17.55 -6.54
N ILE A 99 -10.60 17.76 -7.37
CA ILE A 99 -9.33 18.36 -6.96
C ILE A 99 -9.55 19.80 -6.48
N ILE A 100 -10.23 20.62 -7.28
CA ILE A 100 -10.50 22.03 -6.93
C ILE A 100 -11.31 22.09 -5.63
N SER A 101 -12.41 21.35 -5.55
CA SER A 101 -13.28 21.31 -4.37
C SER A 101 -12.52 20.89 -3.11
N TYR A 102 -11.64 19.88 -3.23
CA TYR A 102 -10.80 19.43 -2.13
C TYR A 102 -9.83 20.52 -1.66
N VAL A 103 -9.05 21.10 -2.57
CA VAL A 103 -8.01 22.09 -2.24
C VAL A 103 -8.63 23.39 -1.70
N ASP A 104 -9.68 23.89 -2.35
CA ASP A 104 -10.34 25.13 -1.93
C ASP A 104 -11.01 24.94 -0.55
N THR A 105 -11.63 23.78 -0.32
CA THR A 105 -12.19 23.46 1.00
C THR A 105 -11.12 23.35 2.07
N PHE A 106 -9.97 22.74 1.76
CA PHE A 106 -8.84 22.65 2.67
C PHE A 106 -8.32 24.04 3.07
N TYR A 107 -8.05 24.92 2.11
CA TYR A 107 -7.57 26.27 2.42
C TYR A 107 -8.59 27.10 3.20
N LYS A 108 -9.87 26.92 2.88
CA LYS A 108 -10.96 27.63 3.56
C LYS A 108 -11.18 27.16 5.01
N LYS A 109 -11.06 25.86 5.29
CA LYS A 109 -11.47 25.27 6.57
C LYS A 109 -10.30 24.86 7.47
N ASP A 110 -9.24 24.30 6.89
CA ASP A 110 -8.24 23.53 7.63
C ASP A 110 -6.89 24.25 7.70
N TYR A 111 -6.52 25.00 6.66
CA TYR A 111 -5.18 25.61 6.54
C TYR A 111 -4.80 26.52 7.71
N LYS A 112 -5.71 27.38 8.17
CA LYS A 112 -5.44 28.32 9.27
C LYS A 112 -5.14 27.59 10.58
N ASP A 113 -5.92 26.56 10.90
CA ASP A 113 -5.78 25.82 12.15
C ASP A 113 -4.51 24.97 12.14
N LEU A 114 -4.19 24.34 11.00
CA LEU A 114 -2.95 23.59 10.84
C LEU A 114 -1.72 24.51 10.85
N SER A 115 -1.80 25.69 10.24
CA SER A 115 -0.73 26.70 10.32
C SER A 115 -0.51 27.15 11.76
N ALA A 116 -1.57 27.31 12.55
CA ALA A 116 -1.48 27.63 13.97
C ALA A 116 -0.86 26.49 14.82
N LEU A 117 -0.95 25.24 14.35
CA LEU A 117 -0.24 24.09 14.92
C LEU A 117 1.22 23.97 14.44
N GLY A 118 1.71 24.92 13.64
CA GLY A 118 3.09 24.99 13.17
C GLY A 118 3.40 24.20 11.90
N TYR A 119 2.38 23.72 11.18
CA TYR A 119 2.60 23.04 9.90
C TYR A 119 3.10 24.02 8.83
N GLN A 120 4.23 23.66 8.21
CA GLN A 120 4.77 24.37 7.05
C GLN A 120 4.03 23.99 5.77
N LYS A 121 4.06 24.86 4.76
CA LYS A 121 3.33 24.69 3.49
C LYS A 121 3.69 23.37 2.79
N GLU A 122 4.96 22.99 2.82
CA GLU A 122 5.47 21.76 2.23
C GLU A 122 4.89 20.51 2.92
N ASN A 123 4.78 20.56 4.26
CA ASN A 123 4.17 19.48 5.04
C ASN A 123 2.68 19.36 4.70
N LEU A 124 1.97 20.48 4.55
CA LEU A 124 0.56 20.48 4.17
C LEU A 124 0.34 19.91 2.77
N ARG A 125 1.17 20.27 1.79
CA ARG A 125 1.14 19.69 0.44
C ARG A 125 1.38 18.19 0.44
N PHE A 126 2.31 17.72 1.27
CA PHE A 126 2.53 16.29 1.46
C PHE A 126 1.27 15.62 2.03
N LEU A 127 0.66 16.20 3.07
CA LEU A 127 -0.56 15.67 3.67
C LEU A 127 -1.76 15.69 2.71
N MET A 128 -1.88 16.72 1.87
CA MET A 128 -2.96 16.83 0.88
C MET A 128 -2.96 15.68 -0.14
N GLN A 129 -1.79 15.10 -0.41
CA GLN A 129 -1.67 13.93 -1.27
C GLN A 129 -2.05 12.62 -0.56
N LYS A 130 -2.17 12.63 0.77
CA LYS A 130 -2.32 11.42 1.59
C LYS A 130 -3.64 11.37 2.36
N LEU A 131 -4.20 12.51 2.74
CA LEU A 131 -5.33 12.61 3.65
C LEU A 131 -6.58 13.13 2.95
N SER A 132 -7.72 12.65 3.38
CA SER A 132 -9.03 13.26 3.11
C SER A 132 -9.26 14.49 4.01
N LEU A 133 -10.26 15.31 3.65
CA LEU A 133 -10.69 16.46 4.48
C LEU A 133 -11.16 16.01 5.88
N SER A 134 -11.84 14.86 5.99
CA SER A 134 -12.25 14.31 7.28
C SER A 134 -11.07 13.84 8.12
N GLU A 135 -10.00 13.34 7.50
CA GLU A 135 -8.77 12.97 8.20
C GLU A 135 -7.97 14.17 8.70
N PHE A 136 -7.97 15.30 7.98
CA PHE A 136 -7.41 16.55 8.49
C PHE A 136 -8.13 17.00 9.77
N GLN A 137 -9.45 16.84 9.85
CA GLN A 137 -10.20 17.16 11.06
C GLN A 137 -9.74 16.33 12.27
N ILE A 138 -9.32 15.08 12.08
CA ILE A 138 -8.78 14.25 13.16
C ILE A 138 -7.47 14.85 13.70
N VAL A 139 -6.59 15.31 12.81
CA VAL A 139 -5.33 15.98 13.15
C VAL A 139 -5.60 17.27 13.94
N ILE A 140 -6.51 18.12 13.45
CA ILE A 140 -6.85 19.41 14.06
C ILE A 140 -7.50 19.23 15.44
N GLN A 141 -8.54 18.41 15.54
CA GLN A 141 -9.30 18.21 16.79
C GLN A 141 -8.44 17.65 17.92
N ASN A 142 -7.47 16.80 17.58
CA ASN A 142 -6.54 16.22 18.55
C ASN A 142 -5.26 17.05 18.72
N LYS A 143 -5.13 18.21 18.04
CA LYS A 143 -3.96 19.10 18.09
C LYS A 143 -2.65 18.37 17.80
N LEU A 144 -2.67 17.45 16.82
CA LEU A 144 -1.50 16.64 16.48
C LEU A 144 -0.51 17.47 15.65
N THR A 145 0.74 17.50 16.06
CA THR A 145 1.82 18.23 15.38
C THR A 145 2.45 17.39 14.26
N TRP A 146 3.12 18.05 13.31
CA TRP A 146 3.84 17.36 12.22
C TRP A 146 4.84 16.34 12.74
N GLU A 147 5.66 16.70 13.73
CA GLU A 147 6.68 15.81 14.31
C GLU A 147 6.08 14.54 14.91
N GLN A 148 4.88 14.64 15.47
CA GLN A 148 4.18 13.50 16.04
C GLN A 148 3.64 12.55 14.96
N ILE A 149 3.09 13.08 13.86
CA ILE A 149 2.43 12.24 12.85
C ILE A 149 3.34 11.77 11.72
N ASN A 150 4.37 12.55 11.37
CA ASN A 150 5.25 12.29 10.23
C ASN A 150 5.83 10.86 10.22
N PRO A 151 6.33 10.32 11.35
CA PRO A 151 6.92 8.97 11.37
C PRO A 151 5.97 7.85 10.94
N TYR A 152 4.65 8.02 11.07
CA TYR A 152 3.67 6.98 10.71
C TYR A 152 3.45 6.85 9.20
N PHE A 153 3.73 7.89 8.41
CA PHE A 153 3.58 7.81 6.95
C PHE A 153 4.59 6.88 6.28
N ALA A 154 5.67 6.51 6.98
CA ALA A 154 6.63 5.49 6.53
C ALA A 154 6.16 4.05 6.81
N VAL A 155 5.06 3.87 7.56
CA VAL A 155 4.55 2.55 7.95
C VAL A 155 3.36 2.19 7.08
N GLN A 156 3.45 1.09 6.34
CA GLN A 156 2.35 0.61 5.52
C GLN A 156 1.14 0.22 6.38
N GLY A 157 -0.05 0.67 5.98
CA GLY A 157 -1.30 0.40 6.71
C GLY A 157 -1.56 1.34 7.88
N TYR A 158 -0.89 2.49 8.01
CA TYR A 158 -1.31 3.47 9.00
C TYR A 158 -2.78 3.88 8.81
N ILE A 159 -3.47 4.16 9.92
CA ILE A 159 -4.86 4.65 9.91
C ILE A 159 -4.89 5.97 10.66
N VAL A 160 -5.24 7.06 9.97
CA VAL A 160 -5.20 8.42 10.55
C VAL A 160 -6.09 8.55 11.78
N LYS A 161 -7.25 7.89 11.77
CA LYS A 161 -8.17 7.81 12.91
C LYS A 161 -7.50 7.28 14.19
N ASP A 162 -6.47 6.47 14.06
CA ASP A 162 -5.77 5.88 15.19
C ASP A 162 -4.52 6.69 15.60
N PHE A 163 -4.13 7.76 14.89
CA PHE A 163 -2.97 8.59 15.24
C PHE A 163 -2.96 9.05 16.72
N PRO A 164 -4.07 9.54 17.31
CA PRO A 164 -4.08 9.90 18.72
C PRO A 164 -3.71 8.72 19.64
N ALA A 165 -4.20 7.52 19.31
CA ALA A 165 -3.89 6.31 20.06
C ALA A 165 -2.44 5.85 19.84
N TYR A 166 -1.92 5.96 18.61
CA TYR A 166 -0.54 5.64 18.30
C TYR A 166 0.43 6.49 19.12
N ILE A 167 0.23 7.81 19.13
CA ILE A 167 1.07 8.77 19.86
C ILE A 167 0.98 8.52 21.37
N LYS A 168 -0.24 8.31 21.89
CA LYS A 168 -0.46 8.00 23.31
C LYS A 168 0.25 6.71 23.75
N SER A 169 0.41 5.74 22.86
CA SER A 169 1.02 4.45 23.18
C SER A 169 2.53 4.53 23.44
N LYS A 170 3.21 5.57 22.94
CA LYS A 170 4.68 5.73 22.99
C LYS A 170 5.47 4.56 22.39
N LYS A 171 4.83 3.72 21.57
CA LYS A 171 5.48 2.62 20.83
C LYS A 171 6.21 3.17 19.61
N SER A 172 7.09 2.35 19.02
CA SER A 172 7.63 2.64 17.69
C SER A 172 6.48 2.79 16.67
N PRO A 173 6.63 3.58 15.60
CA PRO A 173 5.55 3.78 14.63
C PRO A 173 4.95 2.48 14.10
N LYS A 174 5.80 1.51 13.77
CA LYS A 174 5.39 0.17 13.31
C LYS A 174 4.59 -0.58 14.39
N ASP A 175 5.12 -0.67 15.61
CA ASP A 175 4.45 -1.42 16.67
C ASP A 175 3.11 -0.78 17.07
N ALA A 176 3.02 0.56 17.04
CA ALA A 176 1.78 1.27 17.25
C ALA A 176 0.73 0.92 16.18
N VAL A 177 1.09 1.00 14.90
CA VAL A 177 0.20 0.62 13.79
C VAL A 177 -0.27 -0.83 13.94
N MET A 178 0.68 -1.77 14.10
CA MET A 178 0.36 -3.20 14.15
C MET A 178 -0.47 -3.58 15.39
N GLN A 179 -0.17 -3.01 16.57
CA GLN A 179 -0.83 -3.41 17.82
C GLN A 179 -2.11 -2.62 18.13
N ILE A 180 -2.35 -1.47 17.49
CA ILE A 180 -3.55 -0.67 17.73
C ILE A 180 -4.57 -0.87 16.61
N SER A 181 -4.15 -0.69 15.36
CA SER A 181 -5.07 -0.83 14.23
C SER A 181 -5.32 -2.30 13.92
N TYR A 182 -4.28 -3.13 14.00
CA TYR A 182 -4.34 -4.52 13.57
C TYR A 182 -4.29 -5.52 14.72
N ARG A 183 -4.77 -5.11 15.91
CA ARG A 183 -4.77 -5.94 17.14
C ARG A 183 -5.40 -7.31 16.96
N MET A 184 -6.40 -7.44 16.08
CA MET A 184 -7.11 -8.68 15.77
C MET A 184 -6.29 -9.70 14.96
N ILE A 185 -5.10 -9.32 14.46
CA ILE A 185 -4.17 -10.31 13.92
C ILE A 185 -3.86 -11.36 15.00
N ASP A 186 -3.72 -10.93 16.25
CA ASP A 186 -3.75 -11.81 17.41
C ASP A 186 -5.21 -12.08 17.81
N THR A 187 -5.68 -13.30 17.59
CA THR A 187 -7.09 -13.69 17.82
C THR A 187 -7.51 -13.63 19.29
N ARG A 188 -6.59 -13.42 20.24
CA ARG A 188 -6.94 -13.06 21.63
C ARG A 188 -7.68 -11.73 21.71
N ASN A 189 -7.53 -10.85 20.72
CA ASN A 189 -8.29 -9.61 20.58
C ASN A 189 -9.52 -9.80 19.69
N LYS A 190 -10.60 -9.08 20.01
CA LYS A 190 -11.83 -9.10 19.22
C LYS A 190 -11.58 -8.57 17.80
N ALA A 191 -12.03 -9.32 16.79
CA ALA A 191 -12.11 -8.84 15.41
C ALA A 191 -13.31 -7.88 15.26
N ASP A 192 -13.04 -6.59 15.43
CA ASP A 192 -14.01 -5.49 15.41
C ASP A 192 -13.89 -4.59 14.18
N ARG A 193 -12.93 -4.86 13.31
CA ARG A 193 -12.70 -4.13 12.06
C ARG A 193 -12.52 -5.11 10.90
N LYS A 194 -12.84 -4.63 9.70
CA LYS A 194 -12.66 -5.34 8.45
C LYS A 194 -11.66 -4.57 7.59
N TYR A 195 -10.80 -5.29 6.90
CA TYR A 195 -9.75 -4.74 6.07
C TYR A 195 -9.81 -5.36 4.68
N ALA A 196 -9.66 -4.53 3.66
CA ALA A 196 -9.45 -4.98 2.29
C ALA A 196 -7.94 -5.04 2.00
N ILE A 197 -7.50 -6.17 1.47
CA ILE A 197 -6.18 -6.34 0.90
C ILE A 197 -6.25 -5.94 -0.57
N LYS A 198 -5.50 -4.90 -0.94
CA LYS A 198 -5.55 -4.33 -2.30
C LYS A 198 -4.62 -5.05 -3.27
N ASP A 199 -3.58 -5.69 -2.76
CA ASP A 199 -2.67 -6.54 -3.54
C ASP A 199 -2.60 -7.95 -2.92
N PRO A 200 -3.52 -8.86 -3.29
CA PRO A 200 -3.50 -10.23 -2.80
C PRO A 200 -2.37 -11.08 -3.43
N SER A 201 -1.62 -10.54 -4.41
CA SER A 201 -0.57 -11.28 -5.11
C SER A 201 0.72 -11.42 -4.28
N HIS A 202 0.86 -10.67 -3.18
CA HIS A 202 2.04 -10.75 -2.34
C HIS A 202 2.13 -12.13 -1.64
N ILE A 203 3.28 -12.81 -1.70
CA ILE A 203 3.43 -14.20 -1.20
C ILE A 203 3.18 -14.35 0.31
N THR A 204 3.47 -13.30 1.08
CA THR A 204 3.22 -13.23 2.54
C THR A 204 1.87 -12.62 2.90
N THR A 205 0.91 -12.55 1.96
CA THR A 205 -0.42 -12.03 2.26
C THR A 205 -1.11 -12.81 3.37
N LEU A 206 -1.39 -12.15 4.49
CA LEU A 206 -2.19 -12.67 5.59
C LEU A 206 -3.67 -12.45 5.28
N ILE A 207 -4.40 -13.54 4.99
CA ILE A 207 -5.87 -13.53 4.99
C ILE A 207 -6.39 -14.39 6.13
N LYS A 208 -7.36 -13.83 6.84
CA LYS A 208 -8.06 -14.45 7.97
C LYS A 208 -9.29 -13.60 8.26
N LYS A 209 -10.15 -14.03 9.18
CA LYS A 209 -11.30 -13.23 9.64
C LYS A 209 -10.86 -11.80 10.00
N GLY A 210 -11.41 -10.81 9.31
CA GLY A 210 -11.04 -9.40 9.43
C GLY A 210 -10.18 -8.87 8.26
N PHE A 211 -9.57 -9.74 7.45
CA PHE A 211 -8.74 -9.40 6.30
C PHE A 211 -9.27 -10.11 5.05
N TYR A 212 -9.81 -9.33 4.12
CA TYR A 212 -10.57 -9.79 2.98
C TYR A 212 -9.85 -9.47 1.67
N ILE A 213 -9.91 -10.41 0.73
CA ILE A 213 -9.54 -10.20 -0.67
C ILE A 213 -10.79 -10.07 -1.54
N PRO A 214 -10.71 -9.43 -2.71
CA PRO A 214 -11.84 -9.28 -3.61
C PRO A 214 -12.44 -10.63 -4.03
N GLU A 215 -13.76 -10.68 -4.20
CA GLU A 215 -14.47 -11.88 -4.68
C GLU A 215 -13.94 -12.31 -6.06
N SER A 216 -13.65 -11.34 -6.93
CA SER A 216 -13.16 -11.54 -8.28
C SER A 216 -11.66 -11.91 -8.37
N TYR A 217 -10.95 -12.01 -7.24
CA TYR A 217 -9.51 -12.29 -7.27
C TYR A 217 -9.26 -13.75 -7.65
N VAL A 218 -8.52 -13.92 -8.76
CA VAL A 218 -7.96 -15.18 -9.24
C VAL A 218 -6.47 -14.93 -9.52
N PRO A 219 -5.54 -15.74 -8.99
CA PRO A 219 -4.12 -15.58 -9.30
C PRO A 219 -3.85 -15.77 -10.81
N GLU A 220 -3.07 -14.86 -11.41
CA GLU A 220 -2.83 -14.85 -12.86
C GLU A 220 -2.00 -16.03 -13.37
N ASN A 221 -1.26 -16.71 -12.48
CA ASN A 221 -0.25 -17.71 -12.82
C ASN A 221 -0.51 -19.07 -12.17
N LEU A 222 -1.78 -19.48 -12.08
CA LEU A 222 -2.17 -20.83 -11.64
C LEU A 222 -1.68 -21.89 -12.63
N VAL A 223 -1.10 -22.97 -12.11
CA VAL A 223 -0.67 -24.16 -12.86
C VAL A 223 -1.06 -25.41 -12.09
N GLU A 224 -1.36 -26.49 -12.80
CA GLU A 224 -1.48 -27.82 -12.19
C GLU A 224 -0.14 -28.23 -11.57
N VAL A 225 -0.20 -28.91 -10.43
CA VAL A 225 1.00 -29.36 -9.74
C VAL A 225 1.25 -30.84 -10.07
N ASN A 226 2.47 -31.17 -10.48
CA ASN A 226 2.81 -32.52 -10.94
C ASN A 226 3.13 -33.47 -9.76
N ILE A 227 2.11 -33.78 -8.98
CA ILE A 227 2.12 -34.70 -7.82
C ILE A 227 0.79 -35.47 -7.77
N PRO A 228 0.74 -36.68 -7.17
CA PRO A 228 -0.51 -37.40 -7.03
C PRO A 228 -1.59 -36.59 -6.31
N ASN A 229 -2.83 -36.77 -6.74
CA ASN A 229 -4.02 -36.19 -6.13
C ASN A 229 -4.85 -37.28 -5.46
N THR A 230 -5.64 -36.90 -4.45
CA THR A 230 -6.71 -37.79 -3.98
C THR A 230 -7.72 -38.01 -5.11
N PRO A 231 -8.42 -39.16 -5.17
CA PRO A 231 -9.36 -39.46 -6.26
C PRO A 231 -10.46 -38.41 -6.45
N ASP A 232 -10.87 -37.76 -5.35
CA ASP A 232 -11.95 -36.78 -5.34
C ASP A 232 -11.46 -35.34 -5.59
N ASN A 233 -10.14 -35.11 -5.64
CA ASN A 233 -9.59 -33.77 -5.90
C ASN A 233 -9.50 -33.50 -7.40
N THR A 234 -10.42 -32.68 -7.90
CA THR A 234 -10.51 -32.29 -9.32
C THR A 234 -9.80 -30.97 -9.63
N ASN A 235 -9.27 -30.26 -8.63
CA ASN A 235 -8.53 -29.01 -8.81
C ASN A 235 -7.31 -28.95 -7.90
N ASN A 236 -6.14 -29.23 -8.47
CA ASN A 236 -4.86 -29.20 -7.78
C ASN A 236 -4.01 -27.98 -8.11
N GLN A 237 -4.60 -26.94 -8.70
CA GLN A 237 -3.83 -25.80 -9.17
C GLN A 237 -3.23 -25.01 -8.02
N MET A 238 -2.01 -24.52 -8.21
CA MET A 238 -1.36 -23.55 -7.33
C MET A 238 -0.71 -22.47 -8.18
N ARG A 239 -0.38 -21.33 -7.58
CA ARG A 239 0.50 -20.38 -8.26
C ARG A 239 1.81 -21.06 -8.62
N LYS A 240 2.36 -20.73 -9.79
CA LYS A 240 3.57 -21.36 -10.34
C LYS A 240 4.76 -21.41 -9.39
N ASP A 241 4.97 -20.37 -8.59
CA ASP A 241 6.03 -20.32 -7.58
C ASP A 241 5.83 -21.37 -6.47
N ALA A 242 4.60 -21.47 -5.93
CA ALA A 242 4.26 -22.47 -4.92
C ALA A 242 4.21 -23.90 -5.51
N ALA A 243 3.69 -24.08 -6.73
CA ALA A 243 3.67 -25.36 -7.43
C ALA A 243 5.07 -25.95 -7.61
N ASN A 244 6.00 -25.15 -8.18
CA ASN A 244 7.39 -25.56 -8.37
C ASN A 244 8.07 -25.91 -7.04
N ALA A 245 7.79 -25.14 -5.98
CA ALA A 245 8.31 -25.42 -4.65
C ALA A 245 7.79 -26.77 -4.11
N LEU A 246 6.49 -27.04 -4.28
CA LEU A 246 5.86 -28.26 -3.80
C LEU A 246 6.35 -29.50 -4.56
N GLU A 247 6.53 -29.40 -5.88
CA GLU A 247 7.11 -30.49 -6.69
C GLU A 247 8.55 -30.82 -6.29
N ASN A 248 9.36 -29.81 -5.96
CA ASN A 248 10.71 -30.03 -5.47
C ASN A 248 10.71 -30.70 -4.08
N MET A 249 9.85 -30.22 -3.18
CA MET A 249 9.64 -30.85 -1.86
C MET A 249 9.22 -32.31 -2.00
N TYR A 250 8.29 -32.60 -2.90
CA TYR A 250 7.85 -33.96 -3.17
C TYR A 250 8.97 -34.85 -3.73
N LYS A 251 9.75 -34.37 -4.70
CA LYS A 251 10.88 -35.13 -5.26
C LYS A 251 11.88 -35.55 -4.17
N ASP A 252 12.14 -34.67 -3.20
CA ASP A 252 13.07 -34.98 -2.11
C ASP A 252 12.44 -35.89 -1.04
N ALA A 253 11.12 -35.79 -0.79
CA ALA A 253 10.39 -36.77 0.01
C ALA A 253 10.41 -38.17 -0.65
N GLN A 254 10.16 -38.25 -1.96
CA GLN A 254 10.15 -39.52 -2.71
C GLN A 254 11.49 -40.25 -2.66
N LYS A 255 12.62 -39.53 -2.66
CA LYS A 255 13.95 -40.15 -2.48
C LYS A 255 14.10 -40.88 -1.15
N GLN A 256 13.26 -40.55 -0.16
CA GLN A 256 13.20 -41.21 1.15
C GLN A 256 12.06 -42.23 1.25
N GLY A 257 11.39 -42.58 0.14
CA GLY A 257 10.25 -43.49 0.12
C GLY A 257 8.96 -42.89 0.68
N LEU A 258 8.89 -41.55 0.77
CA LEU A 258 7.75 -40.82 1.30
C LEU A 258 6.89 -40.28 0.16
N HIS A 259 5.59 -40.60 0.17
CA HIS A 259 4.68 -40.33 -0.95
C HIS A 259 3.57 -39.36 -0.54
N LEU A 260 3.83 -38.06 -0.74
CA LEU A 260 2.83 -37.01 -0.54
C LEU A 260 1.76 -37.04 -1.64
N VAL A 261 0.55 -36.65 -1.24
CA VAL A 261 -0.62 -36.55 -2.13
C VAL A 261 -1.34 -35.23 -1.84
N ILE A 262 -1.80 -34.53 -2.87
CA ILE A 262 -2.60 -33.32 -2.73
C ILE A 262 -4.06 -33.70 -2.48
N ASN A 263 -4.64 -33.18 -1.40
CA ASN A 263 -6.06 -33.30 -1.09
C ASN A 263 -6.87 -32.07 -1.57
N SER A 264 -6.32 -30.86 -1.43
CA SER A 264 -6.95 -29.62 -1.93
C SER A 264 -5.89 -28.55 -2.16
N ALA A 265 -6.08 -27.69 -3.17
CA ALA A 265 -5.15 -26.61 -3.48
C ALA A 265 -5.92 -25.30 -3.73
N TYR A 266 -5.75 -24.63 -4.88
CA TYR A 266 -6.53 -23.43 -5.19
C TYR A 266 -8.03 -23.69 -5.12
N ARG A 267 -8.76 -22.70 -4.58
CA ARG A 267 -10.22 -22.71 -4.47
C ARG A 267 -10.74 -21.32 -4.76
N SER A 268 -11.67 -21.21 -5.70
CA SER A 268 -12.27 -19.92 -6.05
C SER A 268 -13.12 -19.36 -4.91
N TYR A 269 -13.46 -18.07 -5.00
CA TYR A 269 -14.40 -17.45 -4.07
C TYR A 269 -15.77 -18.17 -4.06
N GLU A 270 -16.30 -18.49 -5.25
CA GLU A 270 -17.59 -19.15 -5.43
C GLU A 270 -17.61 -20.56 -4.85
N GLU A 271 -16.52 -21.31 -5.02
CA GLU A 271 -16.35 -22.63 -4.42
C GLU A 271 -16.30 -22.53 -2.89
N GLN A 272 -15.52 -21.59 -2.35
CA GLN A 272 -15.47 -21.32 -0.92
C GLN A 272 -16.84 -20.90 -0.37
N LYS A 273 -17.62 -20.12 -1.13
CA LYS A 273 -18.98 -19.72 -0.77
C LYS A 273 -19.92 -20.91 -0.67
N LYS A 274 -19.87 -21.84 -1.62
CA LYS A 274 -20.69 -23.07 -1.57
C LYS A 274 -20.38 -23.89 -0.32
N ILE A 275 -19.09 -24.10 -0.02
CA ILE A 275 -18.66 -24.82 1.18
C ILE A 275 -19.10 -24.09 2.45
N TYR A 276 -18.93 -22.77 2.50
CA TYR A 276 -19.36 -21.95 3.62
C TYR A 276 -20.87 -22.07 3.87
N ASP A 277 -21.69 -21.90 2.84
CA ASP A 277 -23.15 -21.98 2.95
C ASP A 277 -23.60 -23.40 3.39
N GLU A 278 -22.92 -24.44 2.91
CA GLU A 278 -23.20 -25.83 3.31
C GLU A 278 -22.86 -26.10 4.77
N TYR A 279 -21.72 -25.62 5.26
CA TYR A 279 -21.35 -25.76 6.68
C TYR A 279 -22.35 -25.05 7.60
N PHE A 280 -22.84 -23.87 7.23
CA PHE A 280 -23.87 -23.15 7.99
C PHE A 280 -25.27 -23.77 7.89
N ARG A 281 -25.49 -24.65 6.92
CA ARG A 281 -26.72 -25.47 6.83
C ARG A 281 -26.65 -26.69 7.76
N ILE A 282 -25.47 -27.28 7.93
CA ILE A 282 -25.28 -28.55 8.65
C ILE A 282 -24.94 -28.34 10.13
N TYR A 283 -24.15 -27.31 10.46
CA TYR A 283 -23.68 -27.02 11.81
C TYR A 283 -24.31 -25.75 12.36
N ASP A 284 -24.34 -25.62 13.70
CA ASP A 284 -24.69 -24.35 14.34
C ASP A 284 -23.68 -23.25 13.97
N SER A 285 -24.11 -21.99 14.02
CA SER A 285 -23.30 -20.85 13.59
C SER A 285 -21.94 -20.74 14.31
N VAL A 286 -21.86 -21.15 15.58
CA VAL A 286 -20.61 -21.08 16.35
C VAL A 286 -19.64 -22.14 15.85
N THR A 287 -20.12 -23.37 15.67
CA THR A 287 -19.32 -24.48 15.13
C THR A 287 -18.90 -24.22 13.69
N ALA A 288 -19.83 -23.86 12.80
CA ALA A 288 -19.53 -23.56 11.40
C ALA A 288 -18.45 -22.48 11.28
N SER A 289 -18.55 -21.39 12.04
CA SER A 289 -17.58 -20.28 12.01
C SER A 289 -16.15 -20.64 12.43
N LYS A 290 -15.94 -21.79 13.08
CA LYS A 290 -14.62 -22.31 13.47
C LYS A 290 -14.06 -23.32 12.47
N LEU A 291 -14.91 -23.93 11.65
CA LEU A 291 -14.54 -25.03 10.75
C LEU A 291 -14.38 -24.58 9.29
N VAL A 292 -15.01 -23.45 8.91
CA VAL A 292 -14.93 -22.95 7.54
C VAL A 292 -14.55 -21.47 7.51
N ALA A 293 -13.61 -21.14 6.63
CA ALA A 293 -13.24 -19.76 6.36
C ALA A 293 -14.38 -19.02 5.64
N ILE A 294 -14.59 -17.75 6.02
CA ILE A 294 -15.50 -16.85 5.31
C ILE A 294 -15.01 -16.69 3.86
N PRO A 295 -15.88 -16.67 2.85
CA PRO A 295 -15.49 -16.35 1.48
C PRO A 295 -14.69 -15.04 1.43
N GLY A 296 -13.58 -15.03 0.68
CA GLY A 296 -12.63 -13.91 0.68
C GLY A 296 -11.66 -13.87 1.88
N CYS A 297 -11.74 -14.83 2.81
CA CYS A 297 -10.79 -15.02 3.93
C CYS A 297 -10.08 -16.39 3.89
N SER A 298 -10.29 -17.20 2.84
CA SER A 298 -9.70 -18.54 2.71
C SER A 298 -8.35 -18.49 1.98
N GLU A 299 -7.27 -18.94 2.63
CA GLU A 299 -5.91 -18.96 2.06
C GLU A 299 -5.78 -19.80 0.77
N HIS A 300 -6.74 -20.68 0.48
CA HIS A 300 -6.80 -21.40 -0.80
C HIS A 300 -7.06 -20.48 -1.99
N GLN A 301 -7.82 -19.38 -1.81
CA GLN A 301 -8.10 -18.43 -2.90
C GLN A 301 -6.84 -17.68 -3.36
N LEU A 302 -5.77 -17.65 -2.54
CA LEU A 302 -4.48 -17.09 -2.96
C LEU A 302 -3.72 -18.01 -3.93
N GLY A 303 -4.11 -19.27 -4.08
CA GLY A 303 -3.34 -20.28 -4.81
C GLY A 303 -1.96 -20.57 -4.17
N LEU A 304 -1.80 -20.23 -2.89
CA LEU A 304 -0.55 -20.38 -2.13
C LEU A 304 -0.64 -21.48 -1.07
N SER A 305 -1.79 -22.11 -0.92
CA SER A 305 -2.05 -23.08 0.15
C SER A 305 -2.39 -24.43 -0.43
N VAL A 306 -1.97 -25.47 0.27
CA VAL A 306 -2.20 -26.86 -0.11
C VAL A 306 -2.55 -27.67 1.13
N ASP A 307 -3.60 -28.48 1.03
CA ASP A 307 -3.91 -29.54 1.98
C ASP A 307 -3.24 -30.82 1.48
N LEU A 308 -2.32 -31.36 2.27
CA LEU A 308 -1.59 -32.58 1.98
C LEU A 308 -2.17 -33.78 2.72
N THR A 309 -2.11 -34.93 2.06
CA THR A 309 -2.22 -36.25 2.66
C THR A 309 -1.05 -37.12 2.19
N SER A 310 -1.09 -38.42 2.43
CA SER A 310 -0.09 -39.34 1.87
C SER A 310 -0.72 -40.62 1.32
N GLN A 311 0.05 -41.33 0.49
CA GLN A 311 -0.36 -42.63 -0.03
C GLN A 311 -0.68 -43.61 1.11
N ASN A 312 0.09 -43.55 2.21
CA ASN A 312 -0.17 -44.31 3.43
C ASN A 312 -1.57 -44.05 4.04
N VAL A 313 -2.12 -42.85 3.89
CA VAL A 313 -3.50 -42.56 4.32
C VAL A 313 -4.51 -43.14 3.33
N LEU A 314 -4.25 -43.01 2.03
CA LEU A 314 -5.13 -43.56 0.99
C LEU A 314 -5.20 -45.09 1.03
N ASP A 315 -4.10 -45.75 1.37
CA ASP A 315 -4.01 -47.20 1.52
C ASP A 315 -4.60 -47.70 2.86
N GLY A 316 -5.03 -46.79 3.74
CA GLY A 316 -5.59 -47.11 5.05
C GLY A 316 -4.56 -47.50 6.11
N THR A 317 -3.27 -47.36 5.83
CA THR A 317 -2.18 -47.65 6.80
C THR A 317 -2.22 -46.68 7.99
N TYR A 318 -2.58 -45.42 7.74
CA TYR A 318 -2.80 -44.40 8.77
C TYR A 318 -4.15 -43.72 8.57
N SER A 319 -4.88 -43.46 9.66
CA SER A 319 -6.19 -42.79 9.55
C SER A 319 -6.10 -41.28 9.32
N LEU A 320 -4.98 -40.65 9.68
CA LEU A 320 -4.79 -39.20 9.63
C LEU A 320 -3.39 -38.87 9.13
N PHE A 321 -3.29 -37.88 8.24
CA PHE A 321 -2.00 -37.42 7.73
C PHE A 321 -1.04 -37.00 8.85
N GLY A 322 -1.53 -36.32 9.89
CA GLY A 322 -0.71 -35.87 11.02
C GLY A 322 0.02 -36.99 11.81
N ASN A 323 -0.34 -38.25 11.57
CA ASN A 323 0.29 -39.40 12.23
C ASN A 323 1.32 -40.12 11.32
N THR A 324 1.50 -39.68 10.08
CA THR A 324 2.32 -40.40 9.10
C THR A 324 3.79 -39.98 9.15
N PRO A 325 4.71 -40.86 8.71
CA PRO A 325 6.09 -40.48 8.42
C PRO A 325 6.22 -39.32 7.43
N GLU A 326 5.33 -39.22 6.44
CA GLU A 326 5.33 -38.09 5.50
C GLU A 326 5.10 -36.76 6.21
N TYR A 327 4.10 -36.67 7.09
CA TYR A 327 3.85 -35.45 7.84
C TYR A 327 5.04 -35.06 8.71
N GLN A 328 5.65 -36.02 9.41
CA GLN A 328 6.85 -35.78 10.23
C GLN A 328 8.02 -35.24 9.40
N TRP A 329 8.19 -35.74 8.18
CA TRP A 329 9.20 -35.21 7.27
C TRP A 329 8.85 -33.78 6.80
N VAL A 330 7.59 -33.54 6.42
CA VAL A 330 7.15 -32.23 5.93
C VAL A 330 7.30 -31.15 6.99
N ILE A 331 6.91 -31.39 8.25
CA ILE A 331 7.06 -30.37 9.31
C ILE A 331 8.52 -29.97 9.55
N ASN A 332 9.47 -30.89 9.31
CA ASN A 332 10.89 -30.65 9.48
C ASN A 332 11.55 -29.97 8.25
N HIS A 333 11.01 -30.17 7.05
CA HIS A 333 11.66 -29.75 5.80
C HIS A 333 10.88 -28.72 4.97
N ALA A 334 9.58 -28.52 5.20
CA ALA A 334 8.72 -27.63 4.40
C ALA A 334 9.30 -26.21 4.24
N HIS A 335 9.92 -25.69 5.31
CA HIS A 335 10.50 -24.35 5.34
C HIS A 335 11.66 -24.15 4.35
N GLU A 336 12.39 -25.22 4.02
CA GLU A 336 13.48 -25.22 3.03
C GLU A 336 12.97 -24.96 1.60
N TYR A 337 11.71 -25.32 1.35
CA TYR A 337 11.01 -25.11 0.08
C TYR A 337 10.15 -23.85 0.08
N GLY A 338 9.95 -23.21 1.24
CA GLY A 338 9.15 -21.98 1.37
C GLY A 338 7.75 -22.19 1.90
N PHE A 339 7.44 -23.38 2.43
CA PHE A 339 6.17 -23.71 3.07
C PHE A 339 6.26 -23.62 4.59
N ILE A 340 5.14 -23.27 5.23
CA ILE A 340 4.96 -23.34 6.68
C ILE A 340 3.77 -24.23 7.01
N LEU A 341 3.81 -24.93 8.15
CA LEU A 341 2.60 -25.47 8.75
C LEU A 341 1.76 -24.27 9.24
N ARG A 342 0.62 -24.03 8.60
CA ARG A 342 -0.10 -22.76 8.76
C ARG A 342 -0.82 -22.64 10.09
N TYR A 343 -1.34 -23.76 10.59
CA TYR A 343 -2.16 -23.84 11.80
C TYR A 343 -1.63 -24.92 12.76
N PRO A 344 -0.53 -24.65 13.48
CA PRO A 344 0.02 -25.58 14.46
C PRO A 344 -0.81 -25.62 15.74
N LYS A 345 -0.77 -26.77 16.42
CA LYS A 345 -1.61 -27.10 17.59
C LYS A 345 -1.50 -26.13 18.77
N ASP A 346 -0.32 -25.58 19.01
CA ASP A 346 -0.01 -24.69 20.13
C ASP A 346 -0.30 -23.21 19.85
N LYS A 347 -0.79 -22.86 18.65
CA LYS A 347 -1.00 -21.48 18.20
C LYS A 347 -2.44 -21.13 17.83
N THR A 348 -3.42 -21.97 18.14
CA THR A 348 -4.85 -21.71 17.85
C THR A 348 -5.35 -20.38 18.42
N ASN A 349 -4.84 -19.94 19.58
CA ASN A 349 -5.16 -18.64 20.17
C ASN A 349 -4.65 -17.43 19.36
N ILE A 350 -3.66 -17.63 18.49
CA ILE A 350 -3.08 -16.59 17.63
C ILE A 350 -3.70 -16.66 16.24
N THR A 351 -3.73 -17.86 15.62
CA THR A 351 -4.25 -18.05 14.26
C THR A 351 -5.77 -17.86 14.23
N GLY A 352 -6.48 -18.29 15.27
CA GLY A 352 -7.94 -18.37 15.30
C GLY A 352 -8.51 -19.62 14.63
N THR A 353 -7.65 -20.52 14.16
CA THR A 353 -8.00 -21.78 13.50
C THR A 353 -7.48 -22.95 14.34
N ALA A 354 -8.26 -24.04 14.40
CA ALA A 354 -7.84 -25.26 15.06
C ALA A 354 -6.59 -25.86 14.39
N ASN A 355 -5.97 -26.85 15.04
CA ASN A 355 -4.81 -27.55 14.46
C ASN A 355 -5.19 -28.23 13.13
N GLU A 356 -4.48 -27.90 12.06
CA GLU A 356 -4.66 -28.52 10.73
C GLU A 356 -3.32 -29.09 10.25
N PRO A 357 -2.97 -30.33 10.62
CA PRO A 357 -1.69 -30.94 10.26
C PRO A 357 -1.50 -31.14 8.74
N TRP A 358 -2.57 -31.02 7.95
CA TRP A 358 -2.53 -31.14 6.50
C TRP A 358 -2.30 -29.80 5.79
N HIS A 359 -2.54 -28.64 6.43
CA HIS A 359 -2.61 -27.35 5.74
C HIS A 359 -1.26 -26.62 5.72
N PHE A 360 -0.65 -26.55 4.54
CA PHE A 360 0.63 -25.88 4.31
C PHE A 360 0.48 -24.65 3.45
N ARG A 361 1.14 -23.57 3.87
CA ARG A 361 1.08 -22.27 3.21
C ARG A 361 2.45 -21.88 2.65
N TYR A 362 2.52 -21.58 1.36
CA TYR A 362 3.70 -21.02 0.72
C TYR A 362 3.83 -19.52 1.05
N VAL A 363 5.01 -19.14 1.53
CA VAL A 363 5.39 -17.76 1.90
C VAL A 363 6.76 -17.37 1.35
N GLY A 364 7.37 -18.26 0.56
CA GLY A 364 8.74 -18.13 0.05
C GLY A 364 9.80 -18.52 1.08
N LYS A 365 10.96 -18.98 0.60
CA LYS A 365 12.03 -19.57 1.43
C LYS A 365 12.51 -18.68 2.58
N LYS A 366 12.70 -17.38 2.31
CA LYS A 366 13.22 -16.44 3.32
C LYS A 366 12.26 -16.30 4.51
N ALA A 367 10.98 -16.08 4.25
CA ALA A 367 9.98 -15.91 5.30
C ALA A 367 9.71 -17.24 6.01
N ALA A 368 9.59 -18.35 5.27
CA ALA A 368 9.35 -19.67 5.85
C ALA A 368 10.48 -20.09 6.78
N ARG A 369 11.74 -19.87 6.39
CA ARG A 369 12.91 -20.13 7.21
C ARG A 369 12.89 -19.33 8.51
N GLU A 370 12.61 -18.01 8.46
CA GLU A 370 12.51 -17.22 9.69
C GLU A 370 11.38 -17.71 10.60
N MET A 371 10.22 -18.02 10.02
CA MET A 371 9.07 -18.53 10.78
C MET A 371 9.38 -19.87 11.45
N TYR A 372 10.09 -20.75 10.75
CA TYR A 372 10.55 -22.03 11.30
C TYR A 372 11.58 -21.83 12.42
N GLU A 373 12.67 -21.10 12.17
CA GLU A 373 13.75 -20.88 13.15
C GLU A 373 13.28 -20.18 14.43
N LYS A 374 12.24 -19.36 14.35
CA LYS A 374 11.70 -18.57 15.46
C LYS A 374 10.36 -19.07 15.99
N ASN A 375 9.86 -20.21 15.48
CA ASN A 375 8.56 -20.77 15.82
C ASN A 375 7.41 -19.73 15.75
N LEU A 376 7.34 -19.00 14.63
CA LEU A 376 6.34 -17.95 14.38
C LEU A 376 5.25 -18.46 13.45
N THR A 377 4.01 -18.04 13.71
CA THR A 377 2.94 -18.11 12.70
C THR A 377 3.06 -16.95 11.69
N LEU A 378 2.27 -17.00 10.61
CA LEU A 378 2.18 -15.89 9.66
C LEU A 378 1.64 -14.61 10.33
N GLU A 379 0.75 -14.73 11.32
CA GLU A 379 0.28 -13.62 12.14
C GLU A 379 1.42 -12.96 12.93
N GLU A 380 2.23 -13.76 13.65
CA GLU A 380 3.37 -13.24 14.42
C GLU A 380 4.43 -12.63 13.50
N TYR A 381 4.69 -13.25 12.35
CA TYR A 381 5.56 -12.69 11.31
C TYR A 381 5.05 -11.34 10.82
N THR A 382 3.75 -11.23 10.54
CA THR A 382 3.11 -9.98 10.07
C THR A 382 3.14 -8.90 11.15
N LEU A 383 2.83 -9.22 12.42
CA LEU A 383 2.92 -8.27 13.53
C LEU A 383 4.35 -7.73 13.72
N LYS A 384 5.35 -8.58 13.49
CA LYS A 384 6.76 -8.22 13.65
C LYS A 384 7.28 -7.36 12.50
N HIS A 385 6.95 -7.69 11.26
CA HIS A 385 7.52 -7.04 10.07
C HIS A 385 6.63 -5.95 9.48
N GLY A 386 5.35 -5.89 9.87
CA GLY A 386 4.35 -5.06 9.21
C GLY A 386 3.87 -5.67 7.90
N PHE A 387 2.97 -4.98 7.21
CA PHE A 387 2.53 -5.38 5.88
C PHE A 387 3.55 -4.97 4.82
N SER A 388 3.80 -5.87 3.87
CA SER A 388 4.57 -5.58 2.64
C SER A 388 3.68 -5.25 1.44
N TYR A 389 2.38 -5.09 1.68
CA TYR A 389 1.34 -4.89 0.69
C TYR A 389 0.26 -3.94 1.23
N PRO A 390 -0.45 -3.19 0.37
CA PRO A 390 -1.45 -2.23 0.79
C PRO A 390 -2.67 -2.88 1.44
N VAL A 391 -3.02 -2.39 2.63
CA VAL A 391 -4.20 -2.79 3.40
C VAL A 391 -5.02 -1.55 3.72
N THR A 392 -6.34 -1.61 3.53
CA THR A 392 -7.25 -0.49 3.77
C THR A 392 -8.37 -0.90 4.72
N LEU A 393 -8.70 -0.06 5.68
CA LEU A 393 -9.87 -0.25 6.54
C LEU A 393 -11.15 -0.17 5.69
N LEU A 394 -12.04 -1.15 5.85
CA LEU A 394 -13.40 -1.11 5.32
C LEU A 394 -14.28 -0.43 6.38
N GLU A 395 -14.96 0.64 5.99
CA GLU A 395 -15.86 1.41 6.86
C GLU A 395 -17.13 0.64 7.22
#